data_AF-Q9SIM1-F1
#
_entry.id   AF-Q9SIM1-F1
#
_cell.length_a   1.000
_cell.length_b   1.000
_cell.length_c   1.000
_cell.angle_alpha   90.00
_cell.angle_beta   90.00
_cell.angle_gamma   90.00
#
_symmetry.space_group_name_H-M   'P 1'
#
loop_
_entity.id
_entity.type
_entity.pdbx_description
1 polymer ?
#
loop_
_entity_poly.entity_id
_entity_poly.type
_entity_poly.pdbx_seq_one_letter_code
_entity_poly.pdbx_strand_id
1 'polypeptide(L)' 'MKKSTETPARPNATVKTQKPPFRPAVDDTKPVLQDPILRSDPMETEEAVLRLPSFPMIRPSES' A
#
# COMPACT_ATOMS: atom_id res chain seq x y z
N MET A 1 -6.75 -23.16 28.67
CA MET A 1 -6.75 -21.71 28.93
C MET A 1 -7.69 -21.04 27.94
N LYS A 2 -8.65 -20.23 28.39
CA LYS A 2 -9.69 -19.62 27.53
C LYS A 2 -9.63 -18.10 27.69
N LYS A 3 -9.48 -17.35 26.60
CA LYS A 3 -9.81 -15.91 26.57
C LYS A 3 -10.56 -15.61 25.27
N SER A 4 -11.88 -15.54 25.40
CA SER A 4 -12.77 -14.85 24.47
C SER A 4 -13.22 -13.58 25.19
N THR A 5 -13.05 -12.41 24.58
CA THR A 5 -13.75 -11.20 25.03
C THR A 5 -14.16 -10.39 23.81
N GLU A 6 -15.18 -10.90 23.12
CA GLU A 6 -16.02 -10.12 22.24
C GLU A 6 -16.87 -9.20 23.14
N THR A 7 -16.86 -7.89 22.89
CA THR A 7 -17.76 -6.95 23.60
C THR A 7 -18.63 -6.25 22.56
N PRO A 8 -19.98 -6.28 22.67
CA PRO A 8 -20.88 -5.75 21.67
C PRO A 8 -21.05 -4.24 21.82
N ALA A 9 -21.05 -3.51 20.70
CA ALA A 9 -21.33 -2.08 20.65
C ALA A 9 -22.82 -1.81 20.90
N ARG A 10 -23.15 -0.96 21.88
CA ARG A 10 -24.50 -0.42 22.11
C ARG A 10 -24.68 0.87 21.33
N PRO A 11 -25.81 1.09 20.62
CA PRO A 11 -26.12 2.37 20.02
C PRO A 11 -26.90 3.21 21.04
N ASN A 12 -26.30 4.27 21.57
CA ASN A 12 -27.07 5.36 22.15
C ASN A 12 -26.61 6.67 21.52
N ALA A 13 -27.47 7.16 20.62
CA ALA A 13 -27.40 8.48 20.02
C ALA A 13 -27.41 9.58 21.11
N THR A 14 -26.91 10.77 20.75
CA THR A 14 -26.91 12.04 21.52
C THR A 14 -25.67 12.38 22.36
N VAL A 15 -24.47 12.28 21.79
CA VAL A 15 -23.31 13.05 22.28
C VAL A 15 -22.59 13.63 21.07
N LYS A 16 -22.39 14.95 21.06
CA LYS A 16 -21.63 15.72 20.04
C LYS A 16 -20.50 14.87 19.48
N THR A 17 -20.49 14.63 18.17
CA THR A 17 -19.65 13.67 17.45
C THR A 17 -18.16 13.98 17.61
N GLN A 18 -17.60 13.72 18.79
CA GLN A 18 -16.16 13.74 18.97
C GLN A 18 -15.60 12.63 18.08
N LYS A 19 -14.62 13.00 17.26
CA LYS A 19 -13.86 12.04 16.47
C LYS A 19 -13.32 10.97 17.43
N PRO A 20 -13.39 9.67 17.07
CA PRO A 20 -12.78 8.63 17.88
C PRO A 20 -11.29 8.90 18.06
N PRO A 21 -10.68 8.51 19.19
CA PRO A 21 -9.25 8.69 19.41
C PRO A 21 -8.45 7.91 18.35
N PHE A 22 -7.32 8.48 17.94
CA PHE A 22 -6.40 7.81 17.02
C PHE A 22 -5.92 6.47 17.62
N ARG A 23 -5.94 5.43 16.80
CA ARG A 23 -5.40 4.11 17.15
C ARG A 23 -4.33 3.75 16.12
N PRO A 24 -3.08 3.44 16.54
CA PRO A 24 -2.08 2.90 15.63
C PRO A 24 -2.60 1.64 14.95
N ALA A 25 -2.28 1.48 13.66
CA ALA A 25 -2.55 0.22 12.97
C ALA A 25 -1.73 -0.89 13.65
N VAL A 26 -2.36 -2.04 13.90
CA VAL A 26 -1.71 -3.20 14.55
C VAL A 26 -0.51 -3.68 13.75
N ASP A 27 -0.54 -3.47 12.45
CA ASP A 27 0.49 -3.88 11.52
C ASP A 27 0.76 -2.74 10.53
N ASP A 28 1.54 -1.76 10.96
CA ASP A 28 2.00 -0.66 10.09
C ASP A 28 3.24 -1.05 9.27
N THR A 29 3.52 -2.36 9.14
CA THR A 29 4.61 -2.84 8.28
C THR A 29 4.07 -3.05 6.86
N LYS A 30 4.00 -1.96 6.09
CA LYS A 30 3.85 -2.12 4.64
C LYS A 30 5.11 -2.84 4.12
N PRO A 31 4.98 -3.96 3.40
CA PRO A 31 6.15 -4.59 2.79
C PRO A 31 6.81 -3.58 1.86
N VAL A 32 8.14 -3.66 1.75
CA VAL A 32 8.87 -2.81 0.80
C VAL A 32 8.35 -3.12 -0.60
N LEU A 33 7.78 -2.11 -1.27
CA LEU A 33 7.40 -2.23 -2.66
C LEU A 33 8.69 -2.35 -3.48
N GLN A 34 8.91 -3.51 -4.09
CA GLN A 34 10.04 -3.76 -4.99
C GLN A 34 9.54 -3.77 -6.43
N ASP A 35 10.18 -2.97 -7.27
CA ASP A 35 9.89 -2.96 -8.70
C ASP A 35 10.26 -4.32 -9.32
N PRO A 36 9.36 -4.96 -10.08
CA PRO A 36 9.66 -6.22 -10.75
C PRO A 36 10.88 -6.16 -11.66
N ILE A 37 11.18 -4.99 -12.25
CA ILE A 37 12.36 -4.75 -13.10
C ILE A 37 13.66 -4.86 -12.31
N LEU A 38 13.62 -4.67 -10.99
CA LEU A 38 14.77 -4.79 -10.09
C LEU A 38 14.93 -6.20 -9.51
N ARG A 39 14.09 -7.16 -9.93
CA ARG A 39 14.24 -8.56 -9.52
C ARG A 39 15.33 -9.22 -10.35
N SER A 40 16.02 -10.19 -9.77
CA SER A 40 17.06 -10.96 -10.47
C SER A 40 16.50 -11.99 -11.46
N ASP A 41 15.17 -12.12 -11.57
CA ASP A 41 14.52 -13.05 -12.49
C ASP A 41 14.38 -12.41 -13.88
N PRO A 42 14.99 -13.00 -14.92
CA PRO A 42 14.84 -12.51 -16.29
C PRO A 42 13.39 -12.47 -16.79
N MET A 43 12.57 -13.46 -16.43
CA MET A 43 11.20 -13.57 -16.94
C MET A 43 10.30 -12.47 -16.37
N GLU A 44 10.41 -12.20 -15.07
CA GLU A 44 9.62 -11.15 -14.43
C GLU A 44 10.03 -9.75 -14.88
N THR A 45 11.33 -9.57 -15.11
CA THR A 45 11.90 -8.31 -15.61
C THR A 45 11.40 -8.01 -17.02
N GLU A 46 11.40 -9.00 -17.92
CA GLU A 46 10.91 -8.85 -19.30
C GLU A 46 9.44 -8.40 -19.34
N GLU A 47 8.58 -9.10 -18.62
CA GLU A 47 7.14 -8.76 -18.53
C GLU A 47 6.89 -7.35 -17.99
N ALA A 48 7.74 -6.88 -17.07
CA ALA A 48 7.61 -5.56 -16.49
C ALA A 48 8.06 -4.45 -17.45
N VAL A 49 9.11 -4.67 -18.23
CA VAL A 49 9.57 -3.73 -19.27
C VAL A 49 8.51 -3.54 -20.35
N LEU A 50 7.84 -4.62 -20.77
CA LEU A 50 6.75 -4.56 -21.76
C LEU A 50 5.54 -3.74 -21.29
N ARG A 51 5.32 -3.64 -19.97
CA ARG A 51 4.23 -2.88 -19.36
C ARG A 51 4.58 -1.41 -19.10
N LEU A 52 5.83 -1.01 -19.35
CA LEU A 52 6.24 0.37 -19.16
C LEU A 52 5.52 1.30 -20.14
N PRO A 53 5.25 2.55 -19.73
CA PRO A 53 4.83 3.57 -20.68
C PRO A 53 5.94 3.79 -21.72
N SER A 54 5.55 4.24 -22.91
CA SER A 54 6.51 4.67 -23.91
C SER A 54 7.34 5.84 -23.37
N PHE A 55 8.65 5.76 -23.56
CA PHE A 55 9.53 6.88 -23.20
C PHE A 55 9.30 8.04 -24.17
N PRO A 56 9.20 9.29 -23.68
CA PRO A 56 9.24 10.44 -24.58
C PRO A 56 10.60 10.44 -25.27
N MET A 57 10.59 10.45 -26.60
CA MET A 57 11.82 10.55 -27.39
C MET A 57 12.46 11.92 -27.14
N ILE A 58 13.43 11.99 -26.24
CA ILE A 58 14.31 13.14 -26.15
C ILE A 58 15.25 13.04 -27.34
N ARG A 59 14.96 13.79 -28.40
CA ARG A 59 15.94 13.98 -29.47
C ARG A 59 17.16 14.65 -28.85
N PRO A 60 18.38 14.12 -29.01
CA PRO A 60 19.56 14.85 -28.59
C PRO A 60 19.54 16.18 -29.35
N SER A 61 19.47 17.31 -28.63
CA SER A 61 19.74 18.59 -29.24
C SER A 61 21.20 18.57 -29.63
N GLU A 62 21.48 18.55 -30.94
CA GLU A 62 22.83 18.76 -31.43
C GLU A 62 23.34 20.10 -30.89
N SER A 63 24.48 20.08 -30.20
CA SER A 63 25.33 21.24 -29.94
C SER A 63 26.57 21.15 -30.82
#